data_AF-A0A533YTE4-F1
#
_entry.id   AF-A0A533YTE4-F1
#
_cell.length_a   1.000
_cell.length_b   1.000
_cell.length_c   1.000
_cell.angle_alpha   90.00
_cell.angle_beta   90.00
_cell.angle_gamma   90.00
#
_symmetry.space_group_name_H-M   'P 1'
#
loop_
_entity.id
_entity.type
_entity.pdbx_description
1 polymer ?
#
loop_
_entity_poly.entity_id
_entity_poly.type
_entity_poly.pdbx_seq_one_letter_code
_entity_poly.pdbx_strand_id
1 'polypeptide(L)'
;MRFALSAVILLVAASMQVSGNTPKVSKPNAGFDKLKALEGNWKGKDENGNPVGVTYKLVSAGSAIMETLDMADNKEAMVTMYHVNNERLMMTHYCSLGNQPRMRADRAPKAANTLAFSYIDATNLASPDDDHMAKLVFTFKDADHFSQAWTLHSKGKGEHPSLFEFERMK
;
A
#
# COMPACT_ATOMS: atom_id res chain seq x y z
N MET A 1 45.22 -5.07 -67.21
CA MET A 1 43.94 -5.67 -66.77
C MET A 1 44.23 -6.62 -65.62
N ARG A 2 43.95 -6.23 -64.37
CA ARG A 2 43.65 -7.09 -63.20
C ARG A 2 43.44 -6.19 -61.97
N PHE A 3 42.31 -6.43 -61.31
CA PHE A 3 41.58 -5.52 -60.45
C PHE A 3 42.16 -5.39 -59.04
N ALA A 4 42.05 -4.18 -58.48
CA ALA A 4 42.23 -3.90 -57.06
C ALA A 4 41.07 -4.52 -56.26
N LEU A 5 41.38 -5.13 -55.10
CA LEU A 5 40.39 -5.59 -54.15
C LEU A 5 40.60 -4.83 -52.83
N SER A 6 39.90 -3.71 -52.68
CA SER A 6 39.80 -3.01 -51.40
C SER A 6 38.68 -3.65 -50.59
N ALA A 7 39.03 -4.33 -49.50
CA ALA A 7 38.07 -4.84 -48.53
C ALA A 7 37.55 -3.68 -47.66
N VAL A 8 36.29 -3.30 -47.84
CA VAL A 8 35.59 -2.36 -46.97
C VAL A 8 35.00 -3.15 -45.81
N ILE A 9 35.58 -3.00 -44.63
CA ILE A 9 35.01 -3.55 -43.39
C ILE A 9 33.97 -2.53 -42.89
N LEU A 10 32.68 -2.84 -43.09
CA LEU A 10 31.59 -2.10 -42.45
C LEU A 10 31.49 -2.53 -40.98
N LEU A 11 31.93 -1.67 -40.06
CA LEU A 11 31.54 -1.76 -38.65
C LEU A 11 30.08 -1.31 -38.50
N VAL A 12 29.17 -2.27 -38.30
CA VAL A 12 27.80 -1.96 -37.88
C VAL A 12 27.79 -1.81 -36.36
N ALA A 13 27.87 -0.57 -35.87
CA ALA A 13 27.61 -0.28 -34.46
C ALA A 13 26.10 -0.41 -34.21
N ALA A 14 25.68 -1.56 -33.67
CA ALA A 14 24.32 -1.75 -33.19
C ALA A 14 24.10 -0.88 -31.94
N SER A 15 23.59 0.33 -32.13
CA SER A 15 23.10 1.17 -31.03
C SER A 15 21.85 0.50 -30.46
N MET A 16 22.02 -0.25 -29.37
CA MET A 16 20.92 -0.65 -28.49
C MET A 16 20.28 0.62 -27.94
N GLN A 17 19.24 1.12 -28.61
CA GLN A 17 18.36 2.10 -28.02
C GLN A 17 17.59 1.41 -26.91
N VAL A 18 18.11 1.49 -25.69
CA VAL A 18 17.33 1.23 -24.49
C VAL A 18 16.26 2.31 -24.48
N SER A 19 15.08 2.00 -25.02
CA SER A 19 13.90 2.83 -24.84
C SER A 19 13.74 3.04 -23.34
N GLY A 20 14.07 4.26 -22.89
CA GLY A 20 13.92 4.68 -21.51
C GLY A 20 12.45 4.58 -21.16
N ASN A 21 12.06 3.44 -20.60
CA ASN A 21 10.75 3.25 -20.01
C ASN A 21 10.78 3.99 -18.67
N THR A 22 10.91 5.32 -18.73
CA THR A 22 10.86 6.18 -17.55
C THR A 22 9.55 5.83 -16.86
N PRO A 23 9.58 5.30 -15.63
CA PRO A 23 8.36 4.94 -14.93
C PRO A 23 7.44 6.14 -14.98
N LYS A 24 6.22 5.95 -15.51
CA LYS A 24 5.22 7.01 -15.57
C LYS A 24 5.00 7.48 -14.14
N VAL A 25 5.58 8.62 -13.79
CA VAL A 25 5.44 9.20 -12.45
C VAL A 25 3.95 9.34 -12.20
N SER A 26 3.44 8.60 -11.22
CA SER A 26 2.04 8.71 -10.82
C SER A 26 1.74 10.16 -10.47
N LYS A 27 0.57 10.67 -10.89
CA LYS A 27 0.16 12.03 -10.54
C LYS A 27 0.29 12.25 -9.02
N PRO A 28 0.73 13.44 -8.56
CA PRO A 28 0.85 13.72 -7.13
C PRO A 28 -0.45 13.40 -6.38
N ASN A 29 -0.33 12.69 -5.25
CA ASN A 29 -1.47 12.33 -4.42
C ASN A 29 -1.09 12.56 -2.95
N ALA A 30 -1.70 13.58 -2.33
CA ALA A 30 -1.37 13.98 -0.97
C ALA A 30 -1.59 12.87 0.08
N GLY A 31 -2.57 11.98 -0.13
CA GLY A 31 -2.78 10.83 0.74
C GLY A 31 -1.64 9.81 0.64
N PHE A 32 -1.15 9.56 -0.58
CA PHE A 32 0.00 8.69 -0.79
C PHE A 32 1.26 9.30 -0.17
N ASP A 33 1.47 10.61 -0.33
CA ASP A 33 2.58 11.33 0.30
C ASP A 33 2.56 11.22 1.83
N LYS A 34 1.38 11.29 2.46
CA LYS A 34 1.22 11.02 3.90
C LYS A 34 1.62 9.60 4.28
N LEU A 35 1.21 8.59 3.51
CA LEU A 35 1.59 7.21 3.79
C LEU A 35 3.08 6.96 3.57
N LYS A 36 3.72 7.61 2.59
CA LYS A 36 5.18 7.50 2.39
C LYS A 36 5.96 8.00 3.62
N ALA A 37 5.45 9.00 4.32
CA ALA A 37 6.07 9.50 5.56
C ALA A 37 6.04 8.47 6.71
N LEU A 38 5.24 7.40 6.58
CA LEU A 38 5.21 6.31 7.54
C LEU A 38 6.34 5.29 7.34
N GLU A 39 7.15 5.40 6.28
CA GLU A 39 8.26 4.45 6.04
C GLU A 39 9.11 4.24 7.30
N GLY A 40 9.35 2.97 7.63
CA GLY A 40 10.03 2.55 8.86
C GLY A 40 9.21 1.61 9.73
N ASN A 41 9.70 1.42 10.97
CA ASN A 41 9.14 0.48 11.94
C ASN A 41 8.41 1.25 13.06
N TRP A 42 7.30 0.68 13.50
CA TRP A 42 6.44 1.26 14.51
C TRP A 42 6.03 0.19 15.50
N LYS A 43 5.91 0.60 16.76
CA LYS A 43 5.42 -0.21 17.86
C LYS A 43 4.13 0.41 18.37
N GLY A 44 3.25 -0.40 18.92
CA GLY A 44 1.93 0.06 19.28
C GLY A 44 1.20 -0.88 20.21
N LYS A 45 -0.08 -0.58 20.40
CA LYS A 45 -1.01 -1.42 21.14
C LYS A 45 -2.35 -1.50 20.43
N ASP A 46 -3.03 -2.63 20.60
CA ASP A 46 -4.45 -2.78 20.25
C ASP A 46 -5.36 -2.17 21.33
N GLU A 47 -6.67 -2.21 21.09
CA GLU A 47 -7.71 -1.72 22.02
C GLU A 47 -7.72 -2.41 23.40
N ASN A 48 -7.13 -3.61 23.50
CA ASN A 48 -6.99 -4.37 24.75
C ASN A 48 -5.64 -4.13 25.44
N GLY A 49 -4.76 -3.32 24.85
CA GLY A 49 -3.43 -3.02 25.37
C GLY A 49 -2.36 -4.03 25.00
N ASN A 50 -2.65 -5.02 24.16
CA ASN A 50 -1.67 -6.00 23.68
C ASN A 50 -0.69 -5.33 22.71
N PRO A 51 0.60 -5.69 22.76
CA PRO A 51 1.60 -5.09 21.88
C PRO A 51 1.33 -5.45 20.42
N VAL A 52 1.57 -4.49 19.54
CA VAL A 52 1.42 -4.64 18.09
C VAL A 52 2.60 -3.96 17.39
N GLY A 53 3.05 -4.54 16.29
CA GLY A 53 4.08 -3.96 15.43
C GLY A 53 3.52 -3.65 14.05
N VAL A 54 3.97 -2.56 13.43
CA VAL A 54 3.67 -2.32 12.01
C VAL A 54 4.89 -1.76 11.31
N THR A 55 5.15 -2.26 10.11
CA THR A 55 6.25 -1.80 9.25
C THR A 55 5.69 -1.26 7.95
N TYR A 56 6.21 -0.13 7.48
CA TYR A 56 5.93 0.40 6.14
C TYR A 56 7.20 0.45 5.31
N LYS A 57 7.12 -0.07 4.09
CA LYS A 57 8.25 -0.09 3.14
C LYS A 57 7.84 0.43 1.79
N LEU A 58 8.62 1.33 1.21
CA LEU A 58 8.50 1.66 -0.21
C LEU A 58 8.98 0.47 -1.06
N VAL A 59 8.13 0.07 -2.01
CA VAL A 59 8.39 -1.06 -2.91
C VAL A 59 8.13 -0.65 -4.36
N SER A 60 8.51 -1.50 -5.31
CA SER A 60 8.25 -1.29 -6.74
C SER A 60 8.71 0.08 -7.24
N ALA A 61 9.97 0.42 -6.93
CA ALA A 61 10.57 1.73 -7.24
C ALA A 61 9.79 2.94 -6.69
N GLY A 62 9.16 2.79 -5.51
CA GLY A 62 8.41 3.85 -4.83
C GLY A 62 6.99 4.07 -5.35
N SER A 63 6.50 3.22 -6.25
CA SER A 63 5.13 3.30 -6.79
C SER A 63 4.07 2.67 -5.86
N ALA A 64 4.50 1.90 -4.87
CA ALA A 64 3.64 1.27 -3.89
C ALA A 64 4.29 1.25 -2.49
N ILE A 65 3.45 1.12 -1.47
CA ILE A 65 3.85 0.94 -0.07
C ILE A 65 3.33 -0.42 0.38
N MET A 66 4.18 -1.19 1.04
CA MET A 66 3.81 -2.41 1.75
C MET A 66 3.74 -2.10 3.24
N GLU A 67 2.57 -2.34 3.84
CA GLU A 67 2.36 -2.41 5.28
C GLU A 67 2.35 -3.87 5.71
N THR A 68 3.03 -4.15 6.81
CA THR A 68 3.04 -5.46 7.47
C THR A 68 2.62 -5.24 8.92
N LEU A 69 1.45 -5.75 9.31
CA LEU A 69 0.91 -5.66 10.67
C LEU A 69 1.16 -6.96 11.43
N ASP A 70 1.97 -6.87 12.49
CA ASP A 70 2.38 -7.98 13.35
C ASP A 70 1.63 -7.93 14.68
N MET A 71 0.75 -8.91 14.92
CA MET A 71 0.00 -9.06 16.17
C MET A 71 0.77 -9.98 17.14
N ALA A 72 0.78 -9.66 18.44
CA ALA A 72 1.56 -10.37 19.47
C ALA A 72 1.46 -11.91 19.43
N ASP A 73 0.25 -12.43 19.22
CA ASP A 73 -0.05 -13.86 19.38
C ASP A 73 -0.19 -14.61 18.05
N ASN A 74 -0.15 -13.90 16.93
CA ASN A 74 -0.41 -14.49 15.62
C ASN A 74 0.69 -14.10 14.63
N LYS A 75 1.56 -15.06 14.29
CA LYS A 75 2.64 -14.92 13.30
C LYS A 75 2.12 -14.86 11.85
N GLU A 76 0.91 -14.36 11.65
CA GLU A 76 0.29 -14.22 10.33
C GLU A 76 0.19 -12.73 10.02
N ALA A 77 1.33 -12.17 9.65
CA ALA A 77 1.49 -10.77 9.33
C ALA A 77 0.49 -10.38 8.23
N MET A 78 -0.53 -9.61 8.60
CA MET A 78 -1.47 -9.08 7.64
C MET A 78 -0.71 -8.10 6.76
N VAL A 79 -0.80 -8.27 5.44
CA VAL A 79 -0.12 -7.41 4.47
C VAL A 79 -1.13 -6.49 3.81
N THR A 80 -0.83 -5.21 3.76
CA THR A 80 -1.63 -4.23 3.02
C THR A 80 -0.77 -3.52 1.98
N MET A 81 -1.20 -3.54 0.72
CA MET A 81 -0.49 -2.90 -0.39
C MET A 81 -1.21 -1.62 -0.81
N TYR A 82 -0.57 -0.46 -0.66
CA TYR A 82 -1.10 0.84 -1.03
C TYR A 82 -0.49 1.33 -2.34
N HIS A 83 -1.30 1.91 -3.23
CA HIS A 83 -0.84 2.47 -4.51
C HIS A 83 -1.82 3.52 -5.05
N VAL A 84 -1.33 4.38 -5.96
CA VAL A 84 -2.18 5.34 -6.67
C VAL A 84 -2.78 4.67 -7.91
N ASN A 85 -4.11 4.60 -7.99
CA ASN A 85 -4.85 4.21 -9.18
C ASN A 85 -5.45 5.46 -9.85
N ASN A 86 -4.84 5.89 -10.95
CA ASN A 86 -5.11 7.15 -11.63
C ASN A 86 -4.90 8.38 -10.73
N GLU A 87 -5.97 8.87 -10.10
CA GLU A 87 -5.95 10.03 -9.19
C GLU A 87 -6.35 9.65 -7.76
N ARG A 88 -6.76 8.39 -7.54
CA ARG A 88 -7.27 7.93 -6.25
C ARG A 88 -6.26 6.99 -5.61
N LEU A 89 -6.06 7.17 -4.31
CA LEU A 89 -5.28 6.24 -3.51
C LEU A 89 -6.13 4.99 -3.22
N MET A 90 -5.54 3.82 -3.42
CA MET A 90 -6.17 2.53 -3.22
C MET A 90 -5.29 1.62 -2.39
N MET A 91 -5.91 0.60 -1.82
CA MET A 91 -5.22 -0.46 -1.12
C MET A 91 -5.83 -1.83 -1.40
N THR A 92 -5.04 -2.87 -1.22
CA THR A 92 -5.49 -4.26 -1.17
C THR A 92 -4.95 -4.87 0.12
N HIS A 93 -5.86 -5.38 0.95
CA HIS A 93 -5.54 -6.06 2.18
C HIS A 93 -5.48 -7.56 1.94
N TYR A 94 -4.46 -8.24 2.43
CA TYR A 94 -4.34 -9.68 2.43
C TYR A 94 -4.65 -10.17 3.85
N CYS A 95 -5.92 -10.53 4.05
CA CYS A 95 -6.44 -10.94 5.35
C CYS A 95 -6.09 -12.41 5.66
N SER A 96 -5.96 -12.76 6.94
CA SER A 96 -5.88 -14.15 7.38
C SER A 96 -7.16 -14.96 7.09
N LEU A 97 -8.29 -14.27 6.82
CA LEU A 97 -9.52 -14.88 6.30
C LEU A 97 -9.37 -15.45 4.87
N GLY A 98 -8.24 -15.19 4.20
CA GLY A 98 -7.96 -15.71 2.85
C GLY A 98 -8.65 -14.95 1.72
N ASN A 99 -9.39 -13.88 2.03
CA ASN A 99 -9.92 -12.94 1.04
C ASN A 99 -8.99 -11.73 0.85
N GLN A 100 -9.20 -10.99 -0.24
CA GLN A 100 -8.39 -9.79 -0.54
C GLN A 100 -9.26 -8.55 -0.78
N PRO A 101 -9.72 -7.88 0.29
CA PRO A 101 -10.51 -6.67 0.17
C PRO A 101 -9.71 -5.55 -0.48
N ARG A 102 -10.31 -4.95 -1.52
CA ARG A 102 -9.83 -3.73 -2.15
C ARG A 102 -10.62 -2.56 -1.62
N MET A 103 -9.90 -1.58 -1.11
CA MET A 103 -10.49 -0.34 -0.60
C MET A 103 -9.89 0.87 -1.32
N ARG A 104 -10.61 1.98 -1.27
CA ARG A 104 -10.16 3.22 -1.89
C ARG A 104 -10.37 4.38 -0.95
N ALA A 105 -9.38 5.25 -0.94
CA ALA A 105 -9.46 6.47 -0.18
C ALA A 105 -10.56 7.37 -0.75
N ASP A 106 -11.33 7.97 0.15
CA ASP A 106 -12.17 9.10 -0.22
C ASP A 106 -11.28 10.25 -0.73
N ARG A 107 -11.86 11.17 -1.50
CA ARG A 107 -11.14 12.38 -1.90
C ARG A 107 -10.83 13.19 -0.64
N ALA A 108 -9.64 13.01 -0.07
CA ALA A 108 -9.25 13.65 1.16
C ALA A 108 -9.32 15.18 1.00
N PRO A 109 -9.95 15.91 1.94
CA PRO A 109 -9.72 17.35 2.06
C PRO A 109 -8.22 17.57 2.27
N LYS A 110 -7.62 18.53 1.54
CA LYS A 110 -6.17 18.79 1.55
C LYS A 110 -5.55 18.98 2.95
N ALA A 111 -6.36 19.27 3.97
CA ALA A 111 -5.93 19.57 5.34
C ALA A 111 -6.43 18.58 6.42
N ALA A 112 -7.10 17.47 6.06
CA ALA A 112 -7.59 16.54 7.08
C ALA A 112 -6.44 15.69 7.65
N ASN A 113 -6.32 15.60 8.98
CA ASN A 113 -5.41 14.67 9.68
C ASN A 113 -5.87 13.21 9.60
N THR A 114 -6.87 12.92 8.78
CA THR A 114 -7.43 11.58 8.59
C THR A 114 -7.33 11.16 7.13
N LEU A 115 -7.17 9.86 6.92
CA LEU A 115 -7.24 9.21 5.61
C LEU A 115 -8.11 7.95 5.76
N ALA A 116 -9.31 8.02 5.20
CA ALA A 116 -10.28 6.93 5.26
C ALA A 116 -10.33 6.18 3.93
N PHE A 117 -10.29 4.86 4.00
CA PHE A 117 -10.47 3.91 2.91
C PHE A 117 -11.76 3.16 3.11
N SER A 118 -12.55 3.06 2.04
CA SER A 118 -13.83 2.35 2.01
C SER A 118 -13.79 1.21 1.01
N TYR A 119 -14.43 0.10 1.37
CA TYR A 119 -14.59 -1.10 0.54
C TYR A 119 -15.08 -0.80 -0.88
N ILE A 120 -14.54 -1.54 -1.84
CA ILE A 120 -15.02 -1.59 -3.22
C ILE A 120 -15.53 -2.99 -3.54
N ASP A 121 -14.66 -3.98 -3.35
CA ASP A 121 -14.90 -5.39 -3.60
C ASP A 121 -13.82 -6.23 -2.91
N ALA A 122 -13.92 -7.55 -3.01
CA ALA A 122 -12.88 -8.48 -2.59
C ALA A 122 -12.87 -9.69 -3.53
N THR A 123 -11.71 -10.33 -3.61
CA THR A 123 -11.60 -11.69 -4.15
C THR A 123 -11.77 -12.73 -3.06
N ASN A 124 -12.17 -13.94 -3.47
CA ASN A 124 -12.41 -15.08 -2.58
C ASN A 124 -13.51 -14.81 -1.52
N LEU A 125 -14.61 -14.18 -1.94
CA LEU A 125 -15.87 -14.11 -1.20
C LEU A 125 -16.95 -14.90 -1.95
N ALA A 126 -17.76 -15.69 -1.24
CA ALA A 126 -18.91 -16.37 -1.82
C ALA A 126 -20.14 -15.44 -1.86
N SER A 127 -20.23 -14.52 -0.90
CA SER A 127 -21.26 -13.48 -0.79
C SER A 127 -20.63 -12.14 -0.39
N PRO A 128 -21.17 -10.99 -0.83
CA PRO A 128 -20.77 -9.69 -0.30
C PRO A 128 -20.95 -9.54 1.22
N ASP A 129 -21.79 -10.37 1.85
CA ASP A 129 -22.05 -10.34 3.30
C ASP A 129 -21.05 -11.22 4.11
N ASP A 130 -20.16 -11.95 3.43
CA ASP A 130 -19.15 -12.77 4.10
C ASP A 130 -18.11 -11.87 4.80
N ASP A 131 -17.45 -12.39 5.84
CA ASP A 131 -16.54 -11.59 6.67
C ASP A 131 -15.38 -11.00 5.84
N HIS A 132 -15.25 -9.67 5.83
CA HIS A 132 -14.17 -8.97 5.13
C HIS A 132 -13.86 -7.59 5.74
N MET A 133 -12.64 -7.11 5.58
CA MET A 133 -12.30 -5.74 5.98
C MET A 133 -13.03 -4.74 5.08
N ALA A 134 -13.89 -3.92 5.68
CA ALA A 134 -14.74 -2.97 4.96
C ALA A 134 -14.26 -1.52 5.02
N LYS A 135 -13.49 -1.18 6.06
CA LYS A 135 -13.01 0.18 6.26
C LYS A 135 -11.67 0.21 7.00
N LEU A 136 -10.84 1.16 6.61
CA LEU A 136 -9.63 1.54 7.33
C LEU A 136 -9.58 3.06 7.46
N VAL A 137 -9.38 3.57 8.67
CA VAL A 137 -9.14 5.00 8.91
C VAL A 137 -7.80 5.21 9.59
N PHE A 138 -6.91 5.95 8.93
CA PHE A 138 -5.72 6.51 9.57
C PHE A 138 -6.06 7.83 10.25
N THR A 139 -5.50 8.05 11.43
CA THR A 139 -5.43 9.38 12.07
C THR A 139 -3.98 9.72 12.37
N PHE A 140 -3.47 10.76 11.70
CA PHE A 140 -2.10 11.23 11.86
C PHE A 140 -2.06 12.30 12.96
N LYS A 141 -1.32 12.04 14.03
CA LYS A 141 -1.19 12.97 15.16
C LYS A 141 0.01 13.88 14.98
N ASP A 142 1.17 13.30 14.72
CA ASP A 142 2.43 14.00 14.44
C ASP A 142 3.38 13.08 13.64
N ALA A 143 4.67 13.43 13.52
CA ALA A 143 5.65 12.69 12.73
C ALA A 143 5.98 11.29 13.30
N ASP A 144 5.75 11.11 14.60
CA ASP A 144 6.15 9.93 15.37
C ASP A 144 4.96 9.22 16.01
N HIS A 145 3.72 9.68 15.77
CA HIS A 145 2.51 9.07 16.29
C HIS A 145 1.34 9.08 15.27
N PHE A 146 0.68 7.94 15.12
CA PHE A 146 -0.56 7.82 14.37
C PHE A 146 -1.41 6.66 14.91
N SER A 147 -2.66 6.56 14.47
CA SER A 147 -3.53 5.42 14.76
C SER A 147 -4.23 4.88 13.51
N GLN A 148 -4.66 3.62 13.60
CA GLN A 148 -5.51 2.96 12.62
C GLN A 148 -6.78 2.46 13.30
N ALA A 149 -7.90 2.60 12.60
CA ALA A 149 -9.18 2.00 12.95
C ALA A 149 -9.62 1.07 11.81
N TRP A 150 -9.69 -0.23 12.08
CA TRP A 150 -10.07 -1.26 11.11
C TRP A 150 -11.48 -1.77 11.39
N THR A 151 -12.37 -1.72 10.41
CA THR A 151 -13.74 -2.23 10.55
C THR A 151 -13.91 -3.53 9.74
N LEU A 152 -14.17 -4.62 10.45
CA LEU A 152 -14.64 -5.87 9.87
C LEU A 152 -16.14 -5.75 9.55
N HIS A 153 -16.52 -6.06 8.32
CA HIS A 153 -17.90 -6.37 8.00
C HIS A 153 -18.17 -7.83 8.38
N SER A 154 -19.28 -8.07 9.08
CA SER A 154 -19.80 -9.39 9.38
C SER A 154 -21.32 -9.39 9.32
N LYS A 155 -21.91 -10.41 8.70
CA LYS A 155 -23.36 -10.55 8.57
C LYS A 155 -24.08 -10.44 9.92
N GLY A 156 -24.99 -9.47 10.02
CA GLY A 156 -25.86 -9.29 11.19
C GLY A 156 -25.16 -8.75 12.44
N LYS A 157 -23.90 -8.29 12.34
CA LYS A 157 -23.19 -7.62 13.42
C LYS A 157 -23.10 -6.11 13.15
N GLY A 158 -23.04 -5.32 14.22
CA GLY A 158 -22.76 -3.88 14.13
C GLY A 158 -21.31 -3.60 13.75
N GLU A 159 -21.05 -2.40 13.22
CA GLU A 159 -19.70 -1.94 12.92
C GLU A 159 -18.99 -1.51 14.21
N HIS A 160 -18.00 -2.29 14.63
CA HIS A 160 -17.10 -1.94 15.72
C HIS A 160 -15.67 -1.94 15.20
N PRO A 161 -15.02 -0.77 15.06
CA PRO A 161 -13.66 -0.72 14.59
C PRO A 161 -12.68 -1.16 15.67
N SER A 162 -11.75 -2.06 15.33
CA SER A 162 -10.59 -2.35 16.16
C SER A 162 -9.56 -1.22 16.02
N LEU A 163 -9.14 -0.67 17.15
CA LEU A 163 -8.23 0.47 17.23
C LEU A 163 -6.79 0.01 17.50
N PHE A 164 -5.86 0.64 16.80
CA PHE A 164 -4.42 0.46 16.98
C PHE A 164 -3.75 1.81 17.07
N GLU A 165 -2.93 2.01 18.10
CA GLU A 165 -2.14 3.21 18.28
C GLU A 165 -0.66 2.90 18.10
N PHE A 166 0.05 3.74 17.36
CA PHE A 166 1.43 3.51 16.97
C PHE A 166 2.33 4.69 17.31
N GLU A 167 3.53 4.35 17.79
CA GLU A 167 4.67 5.24 18.01
C GLU A 167 5.86 4.75 17.17
N ARG A 168 6.58 5.68 16.55
CA ARG A 168 7.75 5.36 15.73
C ARG A 168 8.85 4.73 16.60
N MET A 169 9.48 3.67 16.11
CA MET A 169 10.67 3.11 16.76
C MET A 169 11.88 4.00 16.45
N LYS A 170 12.60 4.40 17.50
CA LYS A 170 13.85 5.17 17.41
C LYS A 170 15.04 4.27 17.06
#